data_AF-A0A534LRT5-F1
#
_entry.id   AF-A0A534LRT5-F1
#
_cell.length_a   1.000
_cell.length_b   1.000
_cell.length_c   1.000
_cell.angle_alpha   90.00
_cell.angle_beta   90.00
_cell.angle_gamma   90.00
#
_symmetry.space_group_name_H-M   'P 1'
#
loop_
_entity.id
_entity.type
_entity.pdbx_description
1 polymer ?
#
loop_
_entity_poly.entity_id
_entity_poly.type
_entity_poly.pdbx_seq_one_letter_code
_entity_poly.pdbx_strand_id
1 'polypeptide(L)'
;MSISLPTYTRREMPLLGRRHRLRAIIVTGLRREFKRPATIVATAVGVGLVLVSSIVFVLFLGAFLPGQARDLSFFFVPASNGAILFFVTLMASVVGSALIADDLNSMALTLYLSRPITHADYLIAKAATLAPLISMIAVLPLVLTPF
;
A
#
# COMPACT_ATOMS: atom_id res chain seq x y z
N MET A 1 1.85 24.61 52.56
CA MET A 1 1.65 23.44 51.68
C MET A 1 2.41 23.71 50.39
N SER A 2 3.61 23.13 50.19
CA SER A 2 4.44 23.36 49.00
C SER A 2 4.12 22.32 47.93
N ILE A 3 3.67 22.77 46.76
CA ILE A 3 3.42 21.89 45.61
C ILE A 3 4.78 21.57 44.97
N SER A 4 5.27 20.35 45.15
CA SER A 4 6.45 19.86 44.42
C SER A 4 6.04 19.59 42.97
N LEU A 5 6.56 20.37 42.03
CA LEU A 5 6.35 20.12 40.61
C LEU A 5 7.05 18.80 40.23
N PRO A 6 6.42 17.96 39.38
CA PRO A 6 7.06 16.75 38.90
C PRO A 6 8.36 17.11 38.17
N THR A 7 9.46 16.48 38.57
CA THR A 7 10.78 16.70 37.98
C THR A 7 10.77 16.21 36.53
N TYR A 8 10.75 17.13 35.57
CA TYR A 8 10.83 16.78 34.15
C TYR A 8 12.24 16.31 33.82
N THR A 9 12.42 14.99 33.68
CA THR A 9 13.66 14.42 33.16
C THR A 9 13.59 14.37 31.64
N ARG A 10 14.40 15.18 30.94
CA ARG A 10 14.47 15.16 29.48
C ARG A 10 15.02 13.81 29.03
N ARG A 11 14.19 13.01 28.36
CA ARG A 11 14.64 11.76 27.74
C ARG A 11 15.50 12.07 26.52
N GLU A 12 16.81 11.92 26.65
CA GLU A 12 17.72 12.04 25.52
C GLU A 12 17.59 10.79 24.64
N MET A 13 17.09 10.99 23.42
CA MET A 13 17.09 9.94 22.40
C MET A 13 18.25 10.22 21.44
N PRO A 14 19.05 9.21 21.06
CA PRO A 14 20.10 9.39 20.07
C PRO A 14 19.50 9.84 18.74
N LEU A 15 20.20 10.71 18.02
CA LEU A 15 19.78 11.18 16.70
C LEU A 15 19.90 10.03 15.68
N LEU A 16 18.81 9.28 15.50
CA LEU A 16 18.75 8.17 14.56
C LEU A 16 18.87 8.68 13.11
N GLY A 17 19.58 7.92 12.28
CA GLY A 17 19.85 8.26 10.88
C GLY A 17 18.60 8.26 9.98
N ARG A 18 18.76 8.80 8.76
CA ARG A 18 17.70 8.99 7.75
C ARG A 18 16.87 7.73 7.48
N ARG A 19 17.53 6.58 7.28
CA ARG A 19 16.86 5.28 7.00
C ARG A 19 15.89 4.86 8.10
N HIS A 20 16.26 5.08 9.36
CA HIS A 20 15.42 4.70 10.49
C HIS A 20 14.14 5.54 10.55
N ARG A 21 14.24 6.83 10.22
CA ARG A 21 13.09 7.74 10.18
C ARG A 21 12.12 7.39 9.06
N LEU A 22 12.64 7.12 7.87
CA LEU A 22 11.85 6.62 6.73
C LEU A 22 11.11 5.33 7.10
N ARG A 23 11.84 4.36 7.67
CA ARG A 23 11.25 3.09 8.12
C ARG A 23 10.16 3.31 9.17
N ALA A 24 10.34 4.26 10.08
CA ALA A 24 9.33 4.57 11.09
C ALA A 24 8.02 5.04 10.43
N ILE A 25 8.09 5.98 9.46
CA ILE A 25 6.92 6.44 8.71
C ILE A 25 6.25 5.28 7.97
N ILE A 26 7.06 4.40 7.36
CA ILE A 26 6.53 3.26 6.60
C ILE A 26 5.80 2.27 7.51
N VAL A 27 6.42 1.86 8.61
CA VAL A 27 5.87 0.85 9.51
C VAL A 27 4.62 1.36 10.22
N THR A 28 4.60 2.64 10.63
CA THR A 28 3.42 3.23 11.27
C THR A 28 2.26 3.38 10.29
N GLY A 29 2.54 3.85 9.07
CA GLY A 29 1.56 3.93 7.98
C GLY A 29 0.98 2.55 7.66
N LEU A 30 1.83 1.55 7.45
CA LEU A 30 1.41 0.18 7.14
C LEU A 30 0.54 -0.42 8.25
N ARG A 31 0.97 -0.33 9.51
CA ARG A 31 0.22 -0.86 10.66
C ARG A 31 -1.16 -0.20 10.78
N ARG A 32 -1.27 1.08 10.43
CA ARG A 32 -2.53 1.80 10.45
C ARG A 32 -3.45 1.32 9.33
N GLU A 33 -2.96 1.23 8.10
CA GLU A 33 -3.78 0.84 6.95
C GLU A 33 -4.26 -0.61 7.03
N PHE A 34 -3.43 -1.53 7.52
CA PHE A 34 -3.82 -2.92 7.75
C PHE A 34 -4.86 -3.10 8.88
N LYS A 35 -5.15 -2.04 9.64
CA LYS A 35 -6.22 -2.03 10.66
C LYS A 35 -7.49 -1.34 10.17
N ARG A 36 -7.46 -0.68 9.01
CA ARG A 36 -8.61 0.03 8.47
C ARG A 36 -9.54 -0.96 7.77
N PRO A 37 -10.79 -1.15 8.25
CA PRO A 37 -11.67 -2.15 7.68
C PRO A 37 -11.98 -1.86 6.21
N ALA A 38 -12.15 -0.58 5.83
CA ALA A 38 -12.36 -0.19 4.44
C ALA A 38 -11.19 -0.60 3.53
N THR A 39 -9.94 -0.38 3.97
CA THR A 39 -8.74 -0.77 3.22
C THR A 39 -8.66 -2.29 3.05
N ILE A 40 -8.95 -3.05 4.12
CA ILE A 40 -8.95 -4.52 4.09
C ILE A 40 -10.02 -5.04 3.13
N VAL A 41 -11.25 -4.54 3.25
CA VAL A 41 -12.37 -4.96 2.40
C VAL A 41 -12.09 -4.61 0.94
N ALA A 42 -11.66 -3.39 0.63
CA ALA A 42 -11.31 -2.99 -0.73
C ALA A 42 -10.20 -3.85 -1.33
N THR A 43 -9.16 -4.17 -0.53
CA THR A 43 -8.07 -5.04 -0.95
C THR A 43 -8.57 -6.47 -1.19
N ALA A 44 -9.37 -7.03 -0.27
CA ALA A 44 -9.90 -8.38 -0.38
C ALA A 44 -10.85 -8.53 -1.58
N VAL A 45 -11.73 -7.56 -1.81
CA VAL A 45 -12.62 -7.52 -2.97
C VAL A 45 -11.82 -7.38 -4.26
N GLY A 46 -10.82 -6.48 -4.29
CA GLY A 46 -9.96 -6.30 -5.46
C GLY A 46 -9.17 -7.57 -5.81
N VAL A 47 -8.51 -8.16 -4.82
CA VAL A 47 -7.79 -9.44 -4.98
C VAL A 47 -8.73 -10.53 -5.45
N GLY A 48 -9.88 -10.71 -4.79
CA GLY A 48 -10.83 -11.76 -5.09
C GLY A 48 -11.40 -11.64 -6.50
N LEU A 49 -11.81 -10.44 -6.92
CA LEU A 49 -12.36 -10.20 -8.24
C LEU A 49 -11.30 -10.41 -9.34
N VAL A 50 -10.09 -9.87 -9.17
CA VAL A 50 -9.00 -10.07 -10.13
C VAL A 50 -8.61 -11.55 -10.21
N LEU A 51 -8.48 -12.23 -9.07
CA LEU A 51 -8.11 -13.65 -9.03
C LEU A 51 -9.18 -14.54 -9.67
N VAL A 52 -10.46 -14.34 -9.35
CA VAL A 52 -11.56 -15.11 -9.96
C VAL A 52 -11.63 -14.87 -11.45
N SER A 53 -11.56 -13.62 -11.89
CA SER A 53 -11.59 -13.30 -13.33
C SER A 53 -10.39 -13.87 -14.07
N SER A 54 -9.18 -13.81 -13.49
CA SER A 54 -7.99 -14.46 -14.05
C SER A 54 -8.16 -15.98 -14.16
N ILE A 55 -8.65 -16.66 -13.11
CA ILE A 55 -8.89 -18.12 -13.14
C ILE A 55 -9.91 -18.49 -14.23
N VAL A 56 -11.04 -17.77 -14.31
CA VAL A 56 -12.06 -18.00 -15.34
C VAL A 56 -11.43 -17.84 -16.73
N PHE A 57 -10.60 -16.82 -16.93
CA PHE A 57 -9.96 -16.61 -18.22
C PHE A 57 -8.99 -17.76 -18.60
N VAL A 58 -8.19 -18.23 -17.64
CA VAL A 58 -7.30 -19.39 -17.82
C VAL A 58 -8.09 -20.63 -18.22
N LEU A 59 -9.12 -20.99 -17.44
CA LEU A 59 -9.86 -22.24 -17.61
C LEU A 59 -10.63 -22.28 -18.94
N PHE A 60 -11.12 -21.12 -19.38
CA PHE A 60 -11.93 -20.98 -20.59
C PHE A 60 -11.15 -20.33 -21.75
N LEU A 61 -9.81 -20.30 -21.70
CA LEU A 61 -8.99 -19.67 -22.73
C LEU A 61 -9.33 -20.18 -24.14
N GLY A 62 -9.50 -21.48 -24.31
CA GLY A 62 -9.83 -22.06 -25.62
C GLY A 62 -11.20 -21.65 -26.17
N ALA A 63 -12.12 -21.21 -25.29
CA ALA A 63 -13.42 -20.67 -25.69
C ALA A 63 -13.35 -19.18 -26.00
N PHE A 64 -12.57 -18.41 -25.22
CA PHE A 64 -12.42 -16.97 -25.42
C PHE A 64 -11.46 -16.60 -26.56
N LEU A 65 -10.39 -17.39 -26.73
CA LEU A 65 -9.30 -17.16 -27.68
C LEU A 65 -8.94 -18.49 -28.37
N PRO A 66 -9.81 -18.98 -29.28
CA PRO A 66 -9.57 -20.23 -29.98
C PRO A 66 -8.30 -20.14 -30.82
N GLY A 67 -7.42 -21.15 -30.70
CA GLY A 67 -6.15 -21.23 -31.43
C GLY A 67 -4.96 -20.54 -30.77
N GLN A 68 -5.14 -19.91 -29.59
CA GLN A 68 -4.02 -19.35 -28.85
C GLN A 68 -3.20 -20.44 -28.14
N ALA A 69 -1.89 -20.42 -28.36
CA ALA A 69 -0.95 -21.31 -27.67
C ALA A 69 -0.89 -20.98 -26.16
N ARG A 70 -0.76 -22.01 -25.32
CA ARG A 70 -0.52 -21.87 -23.87
C ARG A 70 0.95 -21.64 -23.57
N ASP A 71 1.54 -20.61 -24.17
CA ASP A 71 2.90 -20.16 -23.87
C ASP A 71 2.87 -18.99 -22.87
N LEU A 72 4.02 -18.39 -22.57
CA LEU A 72 4.08 -17.25 -21.65
C LEU A 72 3.32 -16.01 -22.14
N SER A 73 2.91 -15.94 -23.42
CA SER A 73 2.08 -14.84 -23.91
C SER A 73 0.69 -14.84 -23.29
N PHE A 74 0.25 -15.99 -22.76
CA PHE A 74 -1.01 -16.13 -22.04
C PHE A 74 -1.11 -15.17 -20.83
N PHE A 75 -0.01 -14.87 -20.14
CA PHE A 75 -0.01 -13.96 -18.98
C PHE A 75 -0.38 -12.52 -19.34
N PHE A 76 -0.29 -12.12 -20.60
CA PHE A 76 -0.63 -10.78 -21.05
C PHE A 76 -2.11 -10.46 -20.79
N VAL A 77 -3.02 -11.42 -20.98
CA VAL A 77 -4.46 -11.15 -20.90
C VAL A 77 -4.93 -10.99 -19.44
N PRO A 78 -4.59 -11.89 -18.49
CA PRO A 78 -4.85 -11.66 -17.08
C PRO A 78 -4.15 -10.41 -16.53
N ALA A 79 -2.94 -10.08 -17.02
CA ALA A 79 -2.22 -8.88 -16.59
C ALA A 79 -2.82 -7.57 -17.13
N SER A 80 -3.52 -7.61 -18.27
CA SER A 80 -4.23 -6.47 -18.87
C SER A 80 -5.68 -6.34 -18.42
N ASN A 81 -6.07 -7.08 -17.37
CA ASN A 81 -7.40 -7.01 -16.78
C ASN A 81 -7.72 -5.60 -16.28
N GLY A 82 -8.76 -4.97 -16.84
CA GLY A 82 -9.19 -3.61 -16.47
C GLY A 82 -9.56 -3.45 -15.00
N ALA A 83 -9.96 -4.54 -14.32
CA ALA A 83 -10.19 -4.53 -12.88
C ALA A 83 -8.93 -4.18 -12.08
N ILE A 84 -7.75 -4.61 -12.53
CA ILE A 84 -6.48 -4.26 -11.88
C ILE A 84 -6.31 -2.74 -11.91
N LEU A 85 -6.43 -2.11 -13.07
CA LEU A 85 -6.31 -0.65 -13.21
C LEU A 85 -7.34 0.09 -12.36
N PHE A 86 -8.59 -0.39 -12.34
CA PHE A 86 -9.66 0.18 -11.52
C PHE A 86 -9.29 0.16 -10.03
N PHE A 87 -8.95 -1.01 -9.48
CA PHE A 87 -8.63 -1.14 -8.06
C PHE A 87 -7.32 -0.47 -7.68
N VAL A 88 -6.29 -0.51 -8.52
CA VAL A 88 -5.03 0.21 -8.30
C VAL A 88 -5.28 1.72 -8.23
N THR A 89 -6.07 2.27 -9.15
CA THR A 89 -6.41 3.70 -9.17
C THR A 89 -7.27 4.07 -7.96
N LEU A 90 -8.25 3.22 -7.60
CA LEU A 90 -9.08 3.40 -6.42
C LEU A 90 -8.25 3.41 -5.13
N MET A 91 -7.32 2.46 -4.98
CA MET A 91 -6.43 2.42 -3.82
C MET A 91 -5.49 3.62 -3.77
N ALA A 92 -4.88 3.99 -4.89
CA ALA A 92 -4.00 5.15 -4.98
C ALA A 92 -4.74 6.46 -4.64
N SER A 93 -5.96 6.64 -5.15
CA SER A 93 -6.76 7.85 -4.92
C SER A 93 -7.36 7.91 -3.52
N VAL A 94 -7.92 6.81 -3.01
CA VAL A 94 -8.60 6.80 -1.69
C VAL A 94 -7.62 6.60 -0.56
N VAL A 95 -6.83 5.52 -0.57
CA VAL A 95 -5.89 5.19 0.50
C VAL A 95 -4.69 6.13 0.47
N GLY A 96 -4.18 6.44 -0.73
CA GLY A 96 -3.05 7.36 -0.89
C GLY A 96 -3.36 8.77 -0.41
N SER A 97 -4.54 9.31 -0.72
CA SER A 97 -4.96 10.62 -0.22
C SER A 97 -5.21 10.60 1.30
N ALA A 98 -5.86 9.55 1.82
CA ALA A 98 -6.11 9.40 3.25
C ALA A 98 -4.81 9.38 4.05
N LEU A 99 -3.79 8.67 3.59
CA LEU A 99 -2.46 8.60 4.21
C LEU A 99 -1.79 9.97 4.39
N ILE A 100 -2.04 10.90 3.48
CA ILE A 100 -1.50 12.26 3.54
C ILE A 100 -2.43 13.16 4.37
N ALA A 101 -3.75 13.07 4.15
CA ALA A 101 -4.75 13.84 4.86
C ALA A 101 -4.70 13.60 6.37
N ASP A 102 -4.44 12.37 6.79
CA ASP A 102 -4.30 12.02 8.19
C ASP A 102 -3.07 12.63 8.87
N ASP A 103 -1.96 12.72 8.13
CA ASP A 103 -0.72 13.33 8.62
C ASP A 103 -0.86 14.86 8.70
N LEU A 104 -1.66 15.45 7.82
CA LEU A 104 -2.05 16.86 7.90
C LEU A 104 -2.95 17.12 9.11
N ASN A 105 -3.99 16.31 9.30
CA ASN A 105 -4.95 16.46 10.40
C ASN A 105 -4.28 16.31 11.77
N SER A 106 -3.28 15.43 11.88
CA SER A 106 -2.52 15.21 13.12
C SER A 106 -1.30 16.13 13.28
N MET A 107 -1.05 17.07 12.36
CA MET A 107 0.15 17.91 12.30
C MET A 107 1.48 17.10 12.25
N ALA A 108 1.40 15.81 11.93
CA ALA A 108 2.55 14.93 11.81
C ALA A 108 3.45 15.32 10.63
N LEU A 109 2.86 15.82 9.53
CA LEU A 109 3.63 16.29 8.38
C LEU A 109 4.62 17.39 8.76
N THR A 110 4.15 18.39 9.51
CA THR A 110 4.97 19.50 10.01
C THR A 110 6.09 18.98 10.91
N LEU A 111 5.81 17.98 11.75
CA LEU A 111 6.81 17.35 12.61
C LEU A 111 7.83 16.52 11.84
N TYR A 112 7.45 15.88 10.73
CA TYR A 112 8.39 15.16 9.87
C TYR A 112 9.33 16.13 9.15
N LEU A 113 8.80 17.23 8.63
CA LEU A 113 9.55 18.23 7.88
C LEU A 113 10.37 19.19 8.76
N SER A 114 10.10 19.27 10.07
CA SER A 114 10.97 19.98 11.02
C SER A 114 12.26 19.21 11.33
N ARG A 115 12.31 17.93 10.97
CA ARG A 115 13.53 17.09 11.04
C ARG A 115 14.22 17.10 9.68
N PRO A 116 15.53 16.79 9.59
CA PRO A 116 16.23 16.69 8.32
C PRO A 116 15.77 15.45 7.52
N ILE A 117 14.59 15.55 6.93
CA ILE A 117 13.92 14.63 6.00
C ILE A 117 13.38 15.51 4.87
N THR A 118 13.59 15.13 3.61
CA THR A 118 13.10 15.92 2.48
C THR A 118 11.63 15.64 2.16
N HIS A 119 10.98 16.50 1.39
CA HIS A 119 9.63 16.23 0.87
C HIS A 119 9.58 14.95 0.03
N ALA A 120 10.61 14.69 -0.77
CA ALA A 120 10.73 13.49 -1.58
C ALA A 120 10.82 12.23 -0.71
N ASP A 121 11.60 12.27 0.37
CA ASP A 121 11.71 11.18 1.34
C ASP A 121 10.36 10.83 1.96
N TYR A 122 9.61 11.84 2.35
CA TYR A 122 8.26 11.67 2.87
C TYR A 122 7.33 11.01 1.85
N LEU A 123 7.32 11.51 0.60
CA LEU A 123 6.47 10.96 -0.46
C LEU A 123 6.86 9.52 -0.81
N ILE A 124 8.16 9.19 -0.85
CA ILE A 124 8.65 7.83 -1.07
C ILE A 124 8.19 6.92 0.08
N ALA A 125 8.26 7.37 1.34
CA ALA A 125 7.76 6.60 2.46
C ALA A 125 6.26 6.32 2.33
N LYS A 126 5.46 7.30 1.90
CA LYS A 126 4.02 7.12 1.66
C LYS A 126 3.73 6.19 0.49
N ALA A 127 4.43 6.33 -0.63
CA ALA A 127 4.34 5.39 -1.73
C ALA A 127 4.70 3.96 -1.29
N ALA A 128 5.77 3.80 -0.49
CA ALA A 128 6.19 2.51 0.05
C ALA A 128 5.18 1.91 1.04
N THR A 129 4.39 2.71 1.75
CA THR A 129 3.29 2.20 2.59
C THR A 129 2.14 1.63 1.78
N LEU A 130 1.87 2.23 0.62
CA LEU A 130 0.76 1.86 -0.25
C LEU A 130 1.13 0.73 -1.22
N ALA A 131 2.39 0.65 -1.64
CA ALA A 131 2.95 -0.39 -2.50
C ALA A 131 2.54 -1.83 -2.13
N PRO A 132 2.60 -2.29 -0.86
CA PRO A 132 2.18 -3.65 -0.52
C PRO A 132 0.69 -3.89 -0.72
N LEU A 133 -0.18 -2.88 -0.53
CA LEU A 133 -1.61 -3.04 -0.77
C LEU A 133 -1.91 -3.14 -2.27
N ILE A 134 -1.27 -2.30 -3.08
CA ILE A 134 -1.35 -2.38 -4.54
C ILE A 134 -0.80 -3.72 -5.05
N SER A 135 0.33 -4.20 -4.51
CA SER A 135 0.95 -5.44 -4.99
C SER A 135 0.08 -6.67 -4.69
N MET A 136 -0.66 -6.68 -3.59
CA MET A 136 -1.65 -7.71 -3.32
C MET A 136 -2.75 -7.77 -4.39
N ILE A 137 -3.09 -6.65 -5.03
CA ILE A 137 -4.12 -6.63 -6.07
C ILE A 137 -3.53 -6.95 -7.45
N ALA A 138 -2.37 -6.36 -7.77
CA ALA A 138 -1.80 -6.46 -9.11
C ALA A 138 -0.93 -7.70 -9.33
N VAL A 139 -0.15 -8.10 -8.32
CA VAL A 139 0.88 -9.15 -8.47
C VAL A 139 0.39 -10.49 -7.93
N LEU A 140 -0.23 -10.49 -6.75
CA LEU A 140 -0.63 -11.74 -6.08
C LEU A 140 -1.57 -12.61 -6.93
N PRO A 141 -2.62 -12.07 -7.59
CA PRO A 141 -3.46 -12.88 -8.47
C PRO A 141 -2.69 -13.52 -9.60
N LEU A 142 -1.77 -12.78 -10.24
CA LEU A 142 -0.96 -13.28 -11.36
C LEU A 142 -0.03 -14.41 -10.93
N VAL A 143 0.56 -14.30 -9.73
CA VAL A 143 1.44 -15.34 -9.17
C VAL A 143 0.65 -16.58 -8.74
N LEU A 144 -0.61 -16.41 -8.30
CA LEU A 144 -1.48 -17.51 -7.86
C LEU A 144 -2.25 -18.20 -9.00
N THR A 145 -2.20 -17.67 -10.22
CA THR A 145 -2.73 -18.33 -11.43
C THR A 145 -1.63 -18.91 -12.34
N PRO A 146 -0.71 -19.78 -11.87
CA PRO A 146 0.26 -20.44 -12.72
C PRO A 146 -0.28 -21.79 -13.22
N PHE A 147 -1.29 -21.77 -14.10
CA PHE A 147 -1.81 -22.99 -14.72
C PHE A 147 -2.15 -22.74 -16.19
#